data_AF-A0A6G0T531-F1
#
_entry.id   AF-A0A6G0T531-F1
#
_cell.length_a   1.000
_cell.length_b   1.000
_cell.length_c   1.000
_cell.angle_alpha   90.00
_cell.angle_beta   90.00
_cell.angle_gamma   90.00
#
_symmetry.space_group_name_H-M   'P 1'
#
loop_
_entity.id
_entity.type
_entity.pdbx_description
1 polymer ?
#
loop_
_entity_poly.entity_id
_entity_poly.type
_entity_poly.pdbx_seq_one_letter_code
_entity_poly.pdbx_strand_id
1 'polypeptide(L)'
;MTHMIRKSKSKTVRVLADVYASIEGPAVGPLDAFYGRLSRYVHEDPETTPASSLEDAASRLFTDLFPIVYRTVAVAADRPDGGASEFDEDYVQCLAGKALDVKPFGDVPYTLAKDISRTFSATNVLVHALRYGGQLVDEEHSRSWLGYGNREQCSAALTKMRQCSWCDGKDAKPCHGLCVNVIRGCLARETAHLDAPWTGYYEAVDRLVSAINNGQSSVCLEDLLRSLHSRISEAIMYAMNHASDIQNNVSRILRIIH
;
A
#
# COMPACT_ATOMS: atom_id res chain seq x y z
N MET A 1 -5.33 -3.49 5.82
CA MET A 1 -4.44 -2.36 5.44
C MET A 1 -4.90 -1.02 6.00
N THR A 2 -6.13 -0.59 5.71
CA THR A 2 -6.69 0.71 6.14
C THR A 2 -6.56 0.96 7.64
N HIS A 3 -6.74 -0.09 8.45
CA HIS A 3 -6.51 -0.02 9.90
C HIS A 3 -5.07 0.37 10.27
N MET A 4 -4.06 -0.19 9.60
CA MET A 4 -2.65 0.12 9.86
C MET A 4 -2.32 1.54 9.43
N ILE A 5 -2.85 1.99 8.28
CA ILE A 5 -2.69 3.37 7.79
C ILE A 5 -3.28 4.36 8.81
N ARG A 6 -4.49 4.09 9.32
CA ARG A 6 -5.13 4.89 10.37
C ARG A 6 -4.29 4.93 11.65
N LYS A 7 -3.76 3.78 12.08
CA LYS A 7 -2.89 3.69 13.27
C LYS A 7 -1.58 4.49 13.08
N SER A 8 -0.99 4.41 11.90
CA SER A 8 0.19 5.21 11.51
C SER A 8 -0.11 6.70 11.61
N LYS A 9 -1.22 7.16 11.02
CA LYS A 9 -1.69 8.56 11.10
C LYS A 9 -1.82 9.02 12.56
N SER A 10 -2.56 8.28 13.38
CA SER A 10 -2.74 8.62 14.79
C SER A 10 -1.42 8.70 15.55
N LYS A 11 -0.46 7.82 15.23
CA LYS A 11 0.88 7.86 15.84
C LYS A 11 1.68 9.08 15.38
N THR A 12 1.65 9.43 14.09
CA THR A 12 2.31 10.64 13.57
C THR A 12 1.77 11.89 14.23
N VAL A 13 0.44 12.08 14.25
CA VAL A 13 -0.20 13.25 14.87
C VAL A 13 0.19 13.36 16.34
N ARG A 14 0.16 12.24 17.08
CA ARG A 14 0.58 12.22 18.49
C ARG A 14 2.04 12.63 18.68
N VAL A 15 2.96 12.16 17.83
CA VAL A 15 4.37 12.55 17.90
C VAL A 15 4.54 14.04 17.61
N LEU A 16 3.77 14.60 16.66
CA LEU A 16 3.76 16.03 16.43
C LEU A 16 3.23 16.80 17.65
N ALA A 17 2.14 16.35 18.28
CA ALA A 17 1.61 16.98 19.48
C ALA A 17 2.62 16.98 20.64
N ASP A 18 3.30 15.84 20.84
CA ASP A 18 4.22 15.63 21.97
C ASP A 18 5.56 16.38 21.79
N VAL A 19 6.07 16.51 20.55
CA VAL A 19 7.43 17.02 20.27
C VAL A 19 7.42 18.37 19.52
N TYR A 20 6.41 18.62 18.70
CA TYR A 20 6.34 19.77 17.78
C TYR A 20 4.99 20.49 17.88
N ALA A 21 4.59 20.87 19.09
CA ALA A 21 3.25 21.41 19.38
C ALA A 21 2.83 22.59 18.46
N SER A 22 3.77 23.44 18.04
CA SER A 22 3.51 24.55 17.11
C SER A 22 3.28 24.14 15.66
N ILE A 23 3.62 22.89 15.30
CA ILE A 23 3.50 22.31 13.96
C ILE A 23 2.24 21.43 13.86
N GLU A 24 1.83 20.78 14.96
CA GLU A 24 0.77 19.77 14.96
C GLU A 24 -0.55 20.25 14.34
N GLY A 25 -1.14 21.31 14.88
CA GLY A 25 -2.44 21.83 14.40
C GLY A 25 -2.43 22.17 12.91
N PRO A 26 -1.51 23.02 12.41
CA PRO A 26 -1.41 23.32 10.98
C PRO A 26 -1.09 22.11 10.10
N ALA A 27 -0.38 21.09 10.62
CA ALA A 27 0.00 19.90 9.88
C ALA A 27 -1.13 18.88 9.72
N VAL A 28 -2.24 18.99 10.46
CA VAL A 28 -3.36 18.03 10.37
C VAL A 28 -3.91 17.93 8.95
N GLY A 29 -4.16 19.05 8.26
CA GLY A 29 -4.68 19.06 6.89
C GLY A 29 -3.79 18.30 5.89
N PRO A 30 -2.50 18.65 5.77
CA PRO A 30 -1.55 17.93 4.92
C PRO A 30 -1.44 16.43 5.27
N LEU A 31 -1.41 16.08 6.56
CA LEU A 31 -1.38 14.68 6.98
C LEU A 31 -2.65 13.93 6.59
N ASP A 32 -3.81 14.56 6.72
CA ASP A 32 -5.10 13.98 6.33
C ASP A 32 -5.16 13.70 4.83
N ALA A 33 -4.71 14.64 4.01
CA ALA A 33 -4.62 14.47 2.57
C ALA A 33 -3.68 13.30 2.19
N PHE A 34 -2.49 13.27 2.79
CA PHE A 34 -1.50 12.23 2.55
C PHE A 34 -2.00 10.82 2.95
N TYR A 35 -2.42 10.64 4.21
CA TYR A 35 -2.92 9.35 4.68
C TYR A 35 -4.23 8.93 4.02
N GLY A 36 -5.05 9.90 3.60
CA GLY A 36 -6.24 9.67 2.78
C GLY A 36 -5.89 9.11 1.41
N ARG A 37 -4.86 9.66 0.74
CA ARG A 37 -4.34 9.12 -0.53
C ARG A 37 -3.87 7.67 -0.37
N LEU A 38 -3.08 7.38 0.66
CA LEU A 38 -2.58 6.02 0.94
C LEU A 38 -3.75 5.04 1.12
N SER A 39 -4.79 5.46 1.85
CA SER A 39 -5.96 4.62 2.11
C SER A 39 -6.77 4.33 0.85
N ARG A 40 -6.93 5.32 -0.05
CA ARG A 40 -7.62 5.13 -1.33
C ARG A 40 -6.84 4.21 -2.27
N TYR A 41 -5.53 4.38 -2.36
CA TYR A 41 -4.68 3.63 -3.29
C TYR A 41 -4.81 2.10 -3.14
N VAL A 42 -4.97 1.59 -1.92
CA VAL A 42 -5.12 0.15 -1.64
C VAL A 42 -6.39 -0.48 -2.24
N HIS A 43 -7.36 0.34 -2.62
CA HIS A 43 -8.62 -0.10 -3.22
C HIS A 43 -8.73 0.29 -4.69
N GLU A 44 -7.80 1.10 -5.18
CA GLU A 44 -7.75 1.57 -6.56
C GLU A 44 -7.14 0.49 -7.46
N ASP A 45 -7.62 0.41 -8.69
CA ASP A 45 -7.15 -0.59 -9.64
C ASP A 45 -5.67 -0.35 -10.00
N PRO A 46 -4.77 -1.34 -9.79
CA PRO A 46 -3.34 -1.21 -10.06
C PRO A 46 -3.01 -0.99 -11.55
N GLU A 47 -3.89 -1.34 -12.49
CA GLU A 47 -3.66 -1.12 -13.92
C GLU A 47 -3.90 0.34 -14.32
N THR A 48 -4.87 1.00 -13.69
CA THR A 48 -5.26 2.38 -14.04
C THR A 48 -4.58 3.42 -13.15
N THR A 49 -4.07 3.00 -11.98
CA THR A 49 -3.54 3.90 -10.96
C THR A 49 -2.02 3.75 -10.85
N PRO A 50 -1.24 4.67 -11.44
CA PRO A 50 0.22 4.56 -11.40
C PRO A 50 0.76 4.82 -9.98
N ALA A 51 1.84 4.12 -9.64
CA ALA A 51 2.53 4.27 -8.36
C ALA A 51 3.10 5.68 -8.16
N SER A 52 3.40 6.42 -9.24
CA SER A 52 3.84 7.82 -9.20
C SER A 52 2.87 8.73 -8.46
N SER A 53 1.57 8.42 -8.47
CA SER A 53 0.56 9.19 -7.73
C SER A 53 0.75 9.15 -6.21
N LEU A 54 1.48 8.16 -5.68
CA LEU A 54 1.90 8.10 -4.27
C LEU A 54 3.16 8.92 -4.03
N GLU A 55 4.08 8.95 -4.99
CA GLU A 55 5.27 9.81 -4.94
C GLU A 55 4.87 11.28 -4.94
N ASP A 56 3.88 11.64 -5.77
CA ASP A 56 3.28 12.97 -5.80
C ASP A 56 2.65 13.34 -4.46
N ALA A 57 1.93 12.41 -3.83
CA ALA A 57 1.30 12.68 -2.53
C ALA A 57 2.31 12.81 -1.39
N ALA A 58 3.37 12.01 -1.40
CA ALA A 58 4.48 12.16 -0.45
C ALA A 58 5.19 13.50 -0.66
N SER A 59 5.48 13.87 -1.91
CA SER A 59 6.12 15.15 -2.24
C SER A 59 5.25 16.34 -1.82
N ARG A 60 3.94 16.28 -2.12
CA ARG A 60 2.96 17.31 -1.70
C ARG A 60 2.90 17.47 -0.19
N LEU A 61 2.92 16.37 0.57
CA LEU A 61 2.98 16.45 2.04
C LEU A 61 4.14 17.34 2.50
N PHE A 62 5.34 17.13 1.98
CA PHE A 62 6.51 17.92 2.36
C PHE A 62 6.45 19.34 1.80
N THR A 63 5.92 19.55 0.60
CA THR A 63 5.67 20.89 0.06
C THR A 63 4.76 21.70 0.99
N ASP A 64 3.69 21.09 1.49
CA ASP A 64 2.70 21.75 2.36
C ASP A 64 3.22 21.91 3.80
N LEU A 65 4.06 20.98 4.28
CA LEU A 65 4.73 21.10 5.58
C LEU A 65 5.81 22.18 5.59
N PHE A 66 6.40 22.53 4.44
CA PHE A 66 7.51 23.47 4.42
C PHE A 66 7.18 24.84 5.01
N PRO A 67 6.13 25.57 4.56
CA PRO A 67 5.79 26.87 5.17
C PRO A 67 5.46 26.76 6.66
N ILE A 68 4.84 25.66 7.09
CA ILE A 68 4.48 25.41 8.50
C ILE A 68 5.76 25.30 9.35
N VAL A 69 6.68 24.43 8.93
CA VAL A 69 7.95 24.21 9.64
C VAL A 69 8.81 25.47 9.56
N TYR A 70 8.90 26.10 8.40
CA TYR A 70 9.68 27.31 8.20
C TYR A 70 9.23 28.45 9.12
N ARG A 71 7.93 28.61 9.37
CA ARG A 71 7.43 29.60 10.36
C ARG A 71 8.02 29.36 11.74
N THR A 72 8.02 28.11 12.21
CA THR A 72 8.57 27.77 13.54
C THR A 72 10.07 28.01 13.62
N VAL A 73 10.80 27.66 12.56
CA VAL A 73 12.25 27.83 12.45
C VAL A 73 12.64 29.30 12.32
N ALA A 74 11.88 30.08 11.54
CA ALA A 74 12.13 31.49 11.32
C ALA A 74 11.80 32.37 12.53
N VAL A 75 10.87 31.94 13.38
CA VAL A 75 10.58 32.60 14.67
C VAL A 75 11.67 32.29 15.71
N ALA A 76 12.28 31.10 15.67
CA ALA A 76 13.37 30.72 16.58
C ALA A 76 14.70 31.42 16.26
N ALA A 77 14.95 31.77 15.00
CA ALA A 77 16.13 32.51 14.57
C ALA A 77 15.87 34.02 14.63
N ASP A 78 15.97 34.56 15.84
CA ASP A 78 16.10 35.98 16.24
C ASP A 78 15.93 37.00 15.09
N ARG A 79 14.67 37.36 14.77
CA ARG A 79 14.38 38.55 13.97
C ARG A 79 14.42 39.77 14.89
N PRO A 80 15.24 40.81 14.61
CA PRO A 80 15.32 42.01 15.44
C PRO A 80 14.04 42.85 15.43
N ASP A 81 13.19 42.67 14.41
CA ASP A 81 11.88 43.31 14.34
C ASP A 81 10.84 42.37 14.96
N GLY A 82 10.56 42.60 16.25
CA GLY A 82 9.67 41.83 17.12
C GLY A 82 8.20 41.81 16.70
N GLY A 83 7.91 41.18 15.56
CA GLY A 83 6.57 40.80 15.16
C GLY A 83 6.61 39.39 14.60
N ALA A 84 5.84 38.48 15.20
CA ALA A 84 5.39 37.28 14.51
C ALA A 84 4.55 37.74 13.31
N SER A 85 5.20 38.11 12.20
CA SER A 85 4.50 38.43 10.97
C SER A 85 3.83 37.15 10.54
N GLU A 86 2.51 37.12 10.70
CA GLU A 86 1.66 36.17 10.01
C GLU A 86 2.09 36.22 8.54
N PHE A 87 2.65 35.11 8.05
CA PHE A 87 2.99 35.01 6.63
C PHE A 87 1.67 35.10 5.88
N ASP A 88 1.55 36.10 5.01
CA ASP A 88 0.39 36.20 4.12
C ASP A 88 0.34 34.97 3.18
N GLU A 89 -0.85 34.70 2.66
CA GLU A 89 -1.13 33.57 1.79
C GLU A 89 -0.21 33.51 0.56
N ASP A 90 0.10 34.67 -0.05
CA ASP A 90 1.01 34.79 -1.20
C ASP A 90 2.42 34.34 -0.83
N TYR A 91 2.91 34.73 0.36
CA TYR A 91 4.21 34.29 0.86
C TYR A 91 4.24 32.79 1.16
N VAL A 92 3.17 32.24 1.74
CA VAL A 92 3.03 30.79 2.01
C VAL A 92 3.03 30.00 0.71
N GLN A 93 2.26 30.43 -0.30
CA GLN A 93 2.21 29.79 -1.61
C GLN A 93 3.56 29.87 -2.32
N CYS A 94 4.23 31.02 -2.23
CA CYS A 94 5.56 31.20 -2.79
C CYS A 94 6.58 30.24 -2.17
N LEU A 95 6.61 30.14 -0.82
CA LEU A 95 7.48 29.20 -0.11
C LEU A 95 7.21 27.75 -0.54
N ALA A 96 5.94 27.33 -0.57
CA ALA A 96 5.56 26.01 -1.04
C ALA A 96 6.04 25.76 -2.48
N GLY A 97 5.86 26.73 -3.38
CA GLY A 97 6.33 26.66 -4.77
C GLY A 97 7.84 26.55 -4.91
N LYS A 98 8.62 26.94 -3.89
CA LYS A 98 10.08 26.86 -3.84
C LYS A 98 10.63 25.72 -3.00
N ALA A 99 9.79 24.82 -2.48
CA ALA A 99 10.20 23.70 -1.64
C ALA A 99 11.25 22.80 -2.31
N LEU A 100 11.12 22.53 -3.62
CA LEU A 100 12.06 21.71 -4.38
C LEU A 100 13.44 22.37 -4.58
N ASP A 101 13.47 23.70 -4.67
CA ASP A 101 14.70 24.48 -4.84
C ASP A 101 15.44 24.61 -3.50
N VAL A 102 14.69 24.82 -2.41
CA VAL A 102 15.24 25.02 -1.06
C VAL A 102 15.65 23.70 -0.40
N LYS A 103 14.96 22.59 -0.69
CA LYS A 103 15.13 21.27 -0.06
C LYS A 103 15.21 21.34 1.48
N PRO A 104 14.19 21.91 2.14
CA PRO A 104 14.21 22.17 3.59
C PRO A 104 14.30 20.91 4.45
N PHE A 105 13.95 19.75 3.89
CA PHE A 105 13.90 18.46 4.59
C PHE A 105 15.00 17.49 4.13
N GLY A 106 16.00 17.98 3.40
CA GLY A 106 17.06 17.14 2.82
C GLY A 106 16.50 16.10 1.86
N ASP A 107 17.04 14.88 1.92
CA ASP A 107 16.66 13.77 1.03
C ASP A 107 15.49 12.93 1.56
N VAL A 108 14.97 13.22 2.75
CA VAL A 108 13.87 12.46 3.36
C VAL A 108 12.62 12.41 2.48
N PRO A 109 12.13 13.52 1.88
CA PRO A 109 10.96 13.49 1.01
C PRO A 109 11.12 12.54 -0.18
N TYR A 110 12.30 12.57 -0.81
CA TYR A 110 12.59 11.79 -2.02
C TYR A 110 12.69 10.29 -1.71
N THR A 111 13.45 9.94 -0.66
CA THR A 111 13.61 8.55 -0.23
C THR A 111 12.30 7.96 0.25
N LEU A 112 11.54 8.72 1.06
CA LEU A 112 10.23 8.29 1.55
C LEU A 112 9.20 8.12 0.42
N ALA A 113 9.16 9.02 -0.55
CA ALA A 113 8.27 8.90 -1.71
C ALA A 113 8.49 7.59 -2.47
N LYS A 114 9.76 7.23 -2.73
CA LYS A 114 10.11 5.97 -3.40
C LYS A 114 9.75 4.74 -2.57
N ASP A 115 10.03 4.77 -1.27
CA ASP A 115 9.70 3.65 -0.39
C ASP A 115 8.18 3.42 -0.30
N ILE A 116 7.39 4.49 -0.23
CA ILE A 116 5.92 4.43 -0.29
C ILE A 116 5.47 3.84 -1.62
N SER A 117 5.90 4.43 -2.73
CA SER A 117 5.52 4.02 -4.10
C SER A 117 5.75 2.53 -4.32
N ARG A 118 6.95 2.05 -4.01
CA ARG A 118 7.34 0.63 -4.19
C ARG A 118 6.53 -0.31 -3.31
N THR A 119 6.45 -0.02 -2.01
CA THR A 119 5.81 -0.94 -1.05
C THR A 119 4.29 -1.00 -1.24
N PHE A 120 3.64 0.14 -1.47
CA PHE A 120 2.21 0.18 -1.72
C PHE A 120 1.83 -0.40 -3.08
N SER A 121 2.61 -0.15 -4.13
CA SER A 121 2.32 -0.72 -5.46
C SER A 121 2.36 -2.25 -5.45
N ALA A 122 3.42 -2.85 -4.91
CA ALA A 122 3.52 -4.30 -4.80
C ALA A 122 2.38 -4.89 -3.95
N THR A 123 2.05 -4.22 -2.84
CA THR A 123 0.97 -4.66 -1.97
C THR A 123 -0.41 -4.53 -2.62
N ASN A 124 -0.66 -3.48 -3.41
CA ASN A 124 -1.91 -3.28 -4.12
C ASN A 124 -2.14 -4.40 -5.15
N VAL A 125 -1.11 -4.72 -5.93
CA VAL A 125 -1.15 -5.84 -6.87
C VAL A 125 -1.44 -7.15 -6.14
N LEU A 126 -0.82 -7.41 -4.98
CA LEU A 126 -1.05 -8.64 -4.22
C LEU A 126 -2.50 -8.73 -3.72
N VAL A 127 -3.04 -7.65 -3.14
CA VAL A 127 -4.43 -7.62 -2.65
C VAL A 127 -5.41 -7.87 -3.79
N HIS A 128 -5.17 -7.27 -4.96
CA HIS A 128 -6.00 -7.47 -6.15
C HIS A 128 -5.88 -8.89 -6.69
N ALA A 129 -4.67 -9.44 -6.78
CA ALA A 129 -4.45 -10.82 -7.20
C ALA A 129 -5.15 -11.82 -6.29
N LEU A 130 -5.10 -11.63 -4.97
CA LEU A 130 -5.80 -12.49 -3.99
C LEU A 130 -7.32 -12.38 -4.11
N ARG A 131 -7.86 -11.16 -4.32
CA ARG A 131 -9.29 -10.95 -4.54
C ARG A 131 -9.76 -11.65 -5.82
N TYR A 132 -8.99 -11.52 -6.89
CA TYR A 132 -9.27 -12.17 -8.17
C TYR A 132 -9.22 -13.70 -8.03
N GLY A 133 -8.23 -14.24 -7.31
CA GLY A 133 -8.18 -15.68 -7.03
C GLY A 133 -9.40 -16.19 -6.27
N GLY A 134 -9.88 -15.43 -5.28
CA GLY A 134 -11.13 -15.74 -4.58
C GLY A 134 -12.35 -15.75 -5.51
N GLN A 135 -12.47 -14.73 -6.36
CA GLN A 135 -13.55 -14.66 -7.37
C GLN A 135 -13.50 -15.83 -8.35
N LEU A 136 -12.31 -16.21 -8.82
CA LEU A 136 -12.15 -17.33 -9.75
C LEU A 136 -12.56 -18.66 -9.11
N VAL A 137 -12.24 -18.88 -7.84
CA VAL A 137 -12.70 -20.06 -7.08
C VAL A 137 -14.21 -20.03 -6.86
N ASP A 138 -14.78 -18.88 -6.52
CA ASP A 138 -16.23 -18.73 -6.30
C ASP A 138 -17.02 -18.93 -7.60
N GLU A 139 -16.55 -18.36 -8.71
CA GLU A 139 -17.14 -18.53 -10.04
C GLU A 139 -17.09 -19.99 -10.47
N GLU A 140 -15.93 -20.65 -10.33
CA GLU A 140 -15.79 -22.06 -10.69
C GLU A 140 -16.61 -22.98 -9.76
N HIS A 141 -16.71 -22.65 -8.47
CA HIS A 141 -17.57 -23.37 -7.54
C HIS A 141 -19.06 -23.25 -7.89
N SER A 142 -19.49 -22.07 -8.37
CA SER A 142 -20.88 -21.77 -8.75
C SER A 142 -21.30 -22.43 -10.07
N ARG A 143 -20.33 -22.74 -10.95
CA ARG A 143 -20.58 -23.59 -12.11
C ARG A 143 -20.88 -24.98 -11.59
N SER A 144 -22.08 -25.47 -11.87
CA SER A 144 -22.49 -26.82 -11.48
C SER A 144 -21.43 -27.81 -11.96
N TRP A 145 -20.69 -28.40 -11.02
CA TRP A 145 -19.71 -29.49 -11.19
C TRP A 145 -20.28 -30.74 -11.89
N LEU A 146 -21.58 -30.71 -12.20
CA LEU A 146 -22.37 -31.76 -12.82
C LEU A 146 -23.07 -31.26 -14.11
N GLY A 147 -22.70 -30.07 -14.60
CA GLY A 147 -23.50 -29.29 -15.55
C GLY A 147 -23.38 -29.68 -17.01
N TYR A 148 -22.25 -30.20 -17.49
CA TYR A 148 -22.06 -30.42 -18.94
C TYR A 148 -21.27 -31.71 -19.24
N GLY A 149 -22.01 -32.77 -19.59
CA GLY A 149 -21.51 -33.89 -20.40
C GLY A 149 -21.10 -35.19 -19.70
N ASN A 150 -20.73 -35.19 -18.41
CA ASN A 150 -20.26 -36.42 -17.73
C ASN A 150 -21.16 -36.92 -16.58
N ARG A 151 -22.24 -36.20 -16.24
CA ARG A 151 -23.03 -36.42 -15.02
C ARG A 151 -23.56 -37.84 -14.89
N GLU A 152 -24.08 -38.40 -15.98
CA GLU A 152 -24.64 -39.76 -15.98
C GLU A 152 -23.55 -40.83 -15.85
N GLN A 153 -22.43 -40.67 -16.55
CA GLN A 153 -21.29 -41.58 -16.50
C GLN A 153 -20.60 -41.54 -15.13
N CYS A 154 -20.42 -40.35 -14.57
CA CYS A 154 -19.89 -40.15 -13.23
C CYS A 154 -20.86 -40.70 -12.17
N SER A 155 -22.16 -40.45 -12.29
CA SER A 155 -23.18 -41.00 -11.39
C SER A 155 -23.15 -42.54 -11.39
N ALA A 156 -23.08 -43.16 -12.56
CA ALA A 156 -22.97 -44.61 -12.69
C ALA A 156 -21.66 -45.14 -12.09
N ALA A 157 -20.52 -44.48 -12.34
CA ALA A 157 -19.23 -44.87 -11.80
C ALA A 157 -19.17 -44.74 -10.26
N LEU A 158 -19.71 -43.65 -9.70
CA LEU A 158 -19.81 -43.41 -8.26
C LEU A 158 -20.75 -44.42 -7.59
N THR A 159 -21.88 -44.73 -8.22
CA THR A 159 -22.83 -45.74 -7.75
C THR A 159 -22.18 -47.11 -7.72
N LYS A 160 -21.48 -47.50 -8.80
CA LYS A 160 -20.75 -48.77 -8.87
C LYS A 160 -19.66 -48.87 -7.81
N MET A 161 -18.93 -47.78 -7.57
CA MET A 161 -17.89 -47.72 -6.56
C MET A 161 -18.43 -47.81 -5.12
N ARG A 162 -19.59 -47.20 -4.83
CA ARG A 162 -20.11 -47.08 -3.45
C ARG A 162 -21.12 -48.16 -3.07
N GLN A 163 -21.97 -48.60 -4.00
CA GLN A 163 -23.18 -49.38 -3.67
C GLN A 163 -23.13 -50.83 -4.18
N CYS A 164 -22.37 -51.14 -5.22
CA CYS A 164 -22.39 -52.49 -5.80
C CYS A 164 -21.89 -53.59 -4.85
N SER A 165 -20.97 -53.30 -3.92
CA SER A 165 -20.54 -54.31 -2.94
C SER A 165 -21.71 -54.78 -2.08
N TRP A 166 -22.51 -53.84 -1.59
CA TRP A 166 -23.71 -54.10 -0.82
C TRP A 166 -24.74 -54.90 -1.62
N CYS A 167 -24.96 -54.55 -2.89
CA CYS A 167 -25.85 -55.31 -3.77
C CYS A 167 -25.37 -56.74 -4.02
N ASP A 168 -24.05 -56.98 -4.03
CA ASP A 168 -23.41 -58.30 -4.12
C ASP A 168 -23.39 -59.06 -2.77
N GLY A 169 -24.03 -58.53 -1.72
CA GLY A 169 -24.06 -59.14 -0.39
C GLY A 169 -22.74 -59.02 0.39
N LYS A 170 -21.87 -58.08 0.02
CA LYS A 170 -20.57 -57.83 0.64
C LYS A 170 -20.53 -56.43 1.24
N ASP A 171 -20.12 -56.28 2.49
CA ASP A 171 -19.85 -54.96 3.08
C ASP A 171 -18.38 -54.56 2.88
N ALA A 172 -17.96 -54.49 1.61
CA ALA A 172 -16.59 -54.13 1.23
C ALA A 172 -16.50 -52.65 0.87
N LYS A 173 -15.50 -51.96 1.44
CA LYS A 173 -15.16 -50.58 1.07
C LYS A 173 -14.39 -50.54 -0.26
N PRO A 174 -14.56 -49.49 -1.09
CA PRO A 174 -13.79 -49.34 -2.31
C PRO A 174 -12.29 -49.17 -2.01
N CYS A 175 -11.44 -49.82 -2.82
CA CYS A 175 -9.99 -49.67 -2.74
C CYS A 175 -9.58 -48.22 -3.00
N HIS A 176 -8.50 -47.76 -2.37
CA HIS A 176 -7.98 -46.40 -2.56
C HIS A 176 -7.77 -46.05 -4.03
N GLY A 177 -7.11 -46.93 -4.81
CA GLY A 177 -6.87 -46.71 -6.23
C GLY A 177 -8.15 -46.61 -7.07
N LEU A 178 -9.15 -47.46 -6.80
CA LEU A 178 -10.46 -47.39 -7.46
C LEU A 178 -11.16 -46.06 -7.14
N CYS A 179 -11.13 -45.65 -5.86
CA CYS A 179 -11.71 -44.40 -5.40
C CYS A 179 -11.11 -43.19 -6.13
N VAL A 180 -9.78 -43.08 -6.12
CA VAL A 180 -9.08 -41.97 -6.75
C VAL A 180 -9.34 -41.93 -8.27
N ASN A 181 -9.36 -43.09 -8.95
CA ASN A 181 -9.60 -43.13 -10.40
C ASN A 181 -11.02 -42.72 -10.79
N VAL A 182 -12.03 -43.16 -10.04
CA VAL A 182 -13.43 -42.76 -10.28
C VAL A 182 -13.60 -41.25 -10.06
N ILE A 183 -13.04 -40.70 -8.97
CA ILE A 183 -13.11 -39.26 -8.69
C ILE A 183 -12.36 -38.44 -9.74
N ARG A 184 -11.16 -38.87 -10.16
CA ARG A 184 -10.41 -38.20 -11.24
C ARG A 184 -11.19 -38.20 -12.54
N GLY A 185 -11.82 -39.32 -12.92
CA GLY A 185 -12.66 -39.38 -14.12
C GLY A 185 -13.88 -38.45 -14.06
N CYS A 186 -14.50 -38.35 -12.88
CA CYS A 186 -15.60 -37.42 -12.63
C CYS A 186 -15.21 -35.94 -12.68
N LEU A 187 -13.96 -35.60 -12.38
CA LEU A 187 -13.45 -34.22 -12.32
C LEU A 187 -12.53 -33.85 -13.50
N ALA A 188 -12.26 -34.78 -14.42
CA ALA A 188 -11.19 -34.67 -15.40
C ALA A 188 -11.33 -33.42 -16.29
N ARG A 189 -12.55 -33.07 -16.68
CA ARG A 189 -12.83 -31.96 -17.59
C ARG A 189 -12.60 -30.62 -16.88
N GLU A 190 -13.11 -30.49 -15.67
CA GLU A 190 -13.02 -29.30 -14.82
C GLU A 190 -11.56 -29.05 -14.42
N THR A 191 -10.86 -30.11 -13.98
CA THR A 191 -9.43 -30.00 -13.68
C THR A 191 -8.61 -29.67 -14.92
N ALA A 192 -8.95 -30.19 -16.10
CA ALA A 192 -8.19 -29.90 -17.33
C ALA A 192 -8.27 -28.43 -17.75
N HIS A 193 -9.37 -27.73 -17.45
CA HIS A 193 -9.52 -26.31 -17.77
C HIS A 193 -8.89 -25.39 -16.72
N LEU A 194 -8.79 -25.83 -15.47
CA LEU A 194 -8.33 -25.01 -14.35
C LEU A 194 -6.86 -25.25 -13.96
N ASP A 195 -6.33 -26.46 -14.12
CA ASP A 195 -5.03 -26.87 -13.55
C ASP A 195 -3.86 -25.99 -14.02
N ALA A 196 -3.73 -25.76 -15.33
CA ALA A 196 -2.65 -24.93 -15.87
C ALA A 196 -2.81 -23.43 -15.53
N PRO A 197 -3.98 -22.78 -15.75
CA PRO A 197 -4.19 -21.39 -15.34
C PRO A 197 -4.01 -21.16 -13.84
N TRP A 198 -4.50 -22.09 -13.01
CA TRP A 198 -4.39 -22.00 -11.55
C TRP A 198 -2.94 -22.14 -11.08
N THR A 199 -2.19 -23.09 -11.64
CA THR A 199 -0.76 -23.25 -11.33
C THR A 199 0.02 -21.99 -11.71
N GLY A 200 -0.24 -21.42 -12.91
CA GLY A 200 0.39 -20.17 -13.32
C GLY A 200 0.02 -18.98 -12.43
N TYR A 201 -1.24 -18.87 -12.02
CA TYR A 201 -1.69 -17.88 -11.05
C TYR A 201 -0.97 -18.02 -9.70
N TYR A 202 -0.92 -19.23 -9.15
CA TYR A 202 -0.26 -19.53 -7.89
C TYR A 202 1.23 -19.17 -7.94
N GLU A 203 1.95 -19.57 -9.00
CA GLU A 203 3.35 -19.24 -9.18
C GLU A 203 3.59 -17.72 -9.28
N ALA A 204 2.70 -16.99 -9.96
CA ALA A 204 2.79 -15.53 -10.05
C ALA A 204 2.57 -14.85 -8.69
N VAL A 205 1.57 -15.30 -7.93
CA VAL A 205 1.31 -14.79 -6.56
C VAL A 205 2.45 -15.12 -5.62
N ASP A 206 2.99 -16.34 -5.67
CA ASP A 206 4.12 -16.76 -4.84
C ASP A 206 5.40 -15.95 -5.13
N ARG A 207 5.68 -15.68 -6.42
CA ARG A 207 6.77 -14.76 -6.81
C ARG A 207 6.54 -13.35 -6.29
N LEU A 208 5.31 -12.85 -6.33
CA LEU A 208 4.97 -11.53 -5.82
C LEU A 208 5.14 -11.44 -4.30
N VAL A 209 4.64 -12.44 -3.55
CA VAL A 209 4.84 -12.53 -2.10
C VAL A 209 6.32 -12.62 -1.76
N SER A 210 7.07 -13.44 -2.51
CA SER A 210 8.52 -13.53 -2.37
C SER A 210 9.21 -12.21 -2.70
N ALA A 211 8.76 -11.45 -3.69
CA ALA A 211 9.31 -10.13 -4.00
C ALA A 211 8.97 -9.09 -2.93
N ILE A 212 7.81 -9.18 -2.29
CA ILE A 212 7.45 -8.30 -1.17
C ILE A 212 8.28 -8.64 0.09
N ASN A 213 8.50 -9.92 0.36
CA ASN A 213 9.23 -10.38 1.53
C ASN A 213 10.76 -10.32 1.35
N ASN A 214 11.26 -10.59 0.14
CA ASN A 214 12.68 -10.76 -0.17
C ASN A 214 13.24 -9.67 -1.12
N GLY A 215 12.41 -8.79 -1.70
CA GLY A 215 12.80 -7.90 -2.79
C GLY A 215 13.04 -6.43 -2.41
N GLN A 216 14.21 -5.93 -2.85
CA GLN A 216 14.69 -4.55 -3.16
C GLN A 216 14.32 -3.31 -2.32
N SER A 217 13.25 -3.28 -1.52
CA SER A 217 13.04 -2.25 -0.50
C SER A 217 13.44 -2.84 0.84
N SER A 218 14.30 -2.16 1.59
CA SER A 218 14.74 -2.55 2.93
C SER A 218 13.61 -2.56 3.98
N VAL A 219 12.36 -2.35 3.57
CA VAL A 219 11.21 -2.04 4.44
C VAL A 219 9.95 -2.67 3.84
N CYS A 220 9.32 -3.61 4.56
CA CYS A 220 7.97 -4.09 4.24
C CYS A 220 6.92 -3.00 4.51
N LEU A 221 5.72 -3.08 3.91
CA LEU A 221 4.67 -2.06 4.10
C LEU A 221 4.35 -1.79 5.58
N GLU A 222 4.32 -2.84 6.40
CA GLU A 222 4.07 -2.72 7.84
C GLU A 222 5.16 -1.91 8.55
N ASP A 223 6.43 -2.15 8.21
CA ASP A 223 7.57 -1.42 8.78
C ASP A 223 7.61 0.02 8.29
N LEU A 224 7.21 0.26 7.04
CA LEU A 224 7.09 1.61 6.51
C LEU A 224 6.04 2.39 7.29
N LEU A 225 4.83 1.86 7.41
CA LEU A 225 3.74 2.47 8.19
C LEU A 225 4.14 2.65 9.67
N ARG A 226 4.87 1.71 10.25
CA ARG A 226 5.38 1.84 11.62
C ARG A 226 6.41 2.96 11.75
N SER A 227 7.22 3.22 10.73
CA SER A 227 8.30 4.23 10.72
C SER A 227 7.92 5.59 10.11
N LEU A 228 6.72 5.76 9.53
CA LEU A 228 6.32 7.04 8.94
C LEU A 228 6.42 8.22 9.93
N HIS A 229 6.00 8.02 11.18
CA HIS A 229 6.10 9.05 12.20
C HIS A 229 7.57 9.47 12.48
N SER A 230 8.50 8.52 12.51
CA SER A 230 9.92 8.81 12.74
C SER A 230 10.55 9.49 11.53
N ARG A 231 10.20 9.07 10.31
CA ARG A 231 10.70 9.73 9.08
C ARG A 231 10.19 11.17 8.93
N ILE A 232 8.93 11.43 9.26
CA ILE A 232 8.39 12.80 9.27
C ILE A 232 9.10 13.63 10.36
N SER A 233 9.32 13.05 11.55
CA SER A 233 10.07 13.70 12.62
C SER A 233 11.52 14.00 12.20
N GLU A 234 12.20 13.07 11.53
CA GLU A 234 13.56 13.24 10.99
C GLU A 234 13.64 14.40 10.00
N ALA A 235 12.68 14.50 9.08
CA ALA A 235 12.58 15.64 8.17
C ALA A 235 12.45 16.97 8.94
N ILE A 236 11.53 17.04 9.91
CA ILE A 236 11.33 18.25 10.72
C ILE A 236 12.61 18.61 11.49
N MET A 237 13.25 17.64 12.15
CA MET A 237 14.53 17.85 12.84
C MET A 237 15.63 18.33 11.89
N TYR A 238 15.70 17.77 10.67
CA TYR A 238 16.64 18.22 9.66
C TYR A 238 16.44 19.71 9.36
N ALA A 239 15.20 20.14 9.15
CA ALA A 239 14.86 21.54 8.90
C ALA A 239 15.23 22.45 10.08
N MET A 240 14.97 22.00 11.31
CA MET A 240 15.30 22.75 12.53
C MET A 240 16.82 22.88 12.72
N ASN A 241 17.59 21.83 12.44
CA ASN A 241 19.06 21.85 12.56
C ASN A 241 19.75 22.70 11.49
N HIS A 242 19.12 22.86 10.32
CA HIS A 242 19.65 23.66 9.20
C HIS A 242 18.92 25.00 9.04
N ALA A 243 18.38 25.53 10.13
CA ALA A 243 17.54 26.73 10.16
C ALA A 243 18.15 27.93 9.41
N SER A 244 19.38 28.29 9.74
CA SER A 244 20.10 29.42 9.16
C SER A 244 20.32 29.26 7.65
N ASP A 245 20.68 28.06 7.22
CA ASP A 245 20.95 27.77 5.81
C ASP A 245 19.66 27.83 4.98
N ILE A 246 18.56 27.32 5.54
CA ILE A 246 17.24 27.39 4.92
C ILE A 246 16.79 28.85 4.82
N GLN A 247 16.93 29.66 5.86
CA GLN A 247 16.61 31.09 5.82
C GLN A 247 17.43 31.85 4.77
N ASN A 248 18.74 31.57 4.69
CA ASN A 248 19.62 32.16 3.68
C ASN A 248 19.23 31.74 2.26
N ASN A 249 18.89 30.47 2.05
CA ASN A 249 18.44 29.97 0.76
C ASN A 249 17.09 30.58 0.35
N VAL A 250 16.13 30.66 1.28
CA VAL A 250 14.82 31.29 1.05
C VAL A 250 15.01 32.76 0.70
N SER A 251 15.77 33.52 1.48
CA SER A 251 15.99 34.95 1.20
C SER A 251 16.71 35.17 -0.13
N ARG A 252 17.69 34.33 -0.48
CA ARG A 252 18.36 34.38 -1.78
C ARG A 252 17.40 34.09 -2.95
N ILE A 253 16.59 33.04 -2.84
CA ILE A 253 15.66 32.62 -3.90
C ILE A 253 14.55 33.65 -4.09
N LEU A 254 13.99 34.18 -3.00
CA LEU A 254 12.92 35.17 -3.06
C LEU A 254 13.40 36.55 -3.51
N ARG A 255 14.66 36.92 -3.23
CA ARG A 255 15.29 38.15 -3.75
C ARG A 255 15.54 38.14 -5.27
N ILE A 256 15.49 36.99 -5.93
CA ILE A 256 15.69 36.90 -7.39
C ILE A 256 14.37 37.20 -8.15
N ILE A 257 13.24 37.27 -7.45
CA ILE A 257 11.89 37.43 -8.03
C ILE A 257 11.40 38.89 -7.96
N HIS A 258 12.14 39.77 -7.27
CA HIS A 258 11.97 41.23 -7.25
C HIS A 258 13.24 41.93 -7.73
#